data_AF-L9ZX74-F1
#
_entry.id   AF-L9ZX74-F1
#
_cell.length_a   1.000
_cell.length_b   1.000
_cell.length_c   1.000
_cell.angle_alpha   90.00
_cell.angle_beta   90.00
_cell.angle_gamma   90.00
#
_symmetry.space_group_name_H-M   'P 1'
#
loop_
_entity.id
_entity.type
_entity.pdbx_description
1 polymer ?
#
loop_
_entity_poly.entity_id
_entity_poly.type
_entity_poly.pdbx_seq_one_letter_code
_entity_poly.pdbx_strand_id
1 'polypeptide(L)'
;MLSIVAGLDWARVVERLLYLFPPVIGVGVVGVLQELEYPVPGLDFGLFLVGTFGYTVLTLALAVALVLDAKRVREQPKASGNWRPHPWLNGLFALVWAPVAGVVYLARRHRRFGTPAGWSGWWLVVAATLVTTIGGLVAAIVAFLLAIPGVVAAAIGLAGAIAVGAFPVAIHQDAAYVCTQSNSWRPNPGVYLGLAFLSLSIAPLQPLVAGYYLRKRRREIGLGDE
;
A
#
# COMPACT_ATOMS: atom_id res chain seq x y z
N MET A 1 4.34 28.41 -12.81
CA MET A 1 3.60 27.45 -11.96
C MET A 1 2.83 26.39 -12.78
N LEU A 2 2.17 26.75 -13.89
CA LEU A 2 1.47 25.81 -14.79
C LEU A 2 2.38 24.77 -15.51
N SER A 3 3.64 25.09 -15.81
CA SER A 3 4.55 24.17 -16.51
C SER A 3 5.03 22.99 -15.64
N ILE A 4 5.17 23.19 -14.33
CA ILE A 4 5.62 22.14 -13.38
C ILE A 4 4.51 21.08 -13.20
N VAL A 5 3.25 21.52 -13.14
CA VAL A 5 2.06 20.66 -13.01
C VAL A 5 1.86 19.76 -14.25
N ALA A 6 2.26 20.24 -15.43
CA ALA A 6 2.12 19.50 -16.69
C ALA A 6 3.14 18.36 -16.84
N GLY A 7 4.35 18.53 -16.29
CA GLY A 7 5.42 17.52 -16.32
C GLY A 7 5.31 16.43 -15.25
N LEU A 8 4.47 16.63 -14.23
CA LEU A 8 4.33 15.69 -13.12
C LEU A 8 3.59 14.41 -13.56
N ASP A 9 4.13 13.24 -13.21
CA ASP A 9 3.41 11.97 -13.34
C ASP A 9 2.44 11.81 -12.17
N TRP A 10 1.22 12.33 -12.35
CA TRP A 10 0.17 12.31 -11.33
C TRP A 10 -0.18 10.90 -10.87
N ALA A 11 -0.03 9.87 -11.71
CA ALA A 11 -0.25 8.49 -11.28
C ALA A 11 0.79 8.02 -10.28
N ARG A 12 2.05 8.41 -10.48
CA ARG A 12 3.13 8.15 -9.52
C ARG A 12 2.91 8.89 -8.19
N VAL A 13 2.32 10.09 -8.25
CA VAL A 13 1.92 10.82 -7.04
C VAL A 13 0.81 10.08 -6.29
N VAL A 14 -0.25 9.66 -6.99
CA VAL A 14 -1.36 8.88 -6.40
C VAL A 14 -0.83 7.60 -5.76
N GLU A 15 0.06 6.88 -6.45
CA GLU A 15 0.73 5.68 -5.94
C GLU A 15 1.49 5.95 -4.63
N ARG A 16 2.35 6.99 -4.61
CA ARG A 16 3.14 7.34 -3.43
C ARG A 16 2.29 7.81 -2.26
N LEU A 17 1.23 8.58 -2.53
CA LEU A 17 0.28 8.99 -1.50
C LEU A 17 -0.41 7.78 -0.88
N LEU A 18 -0.81 6.79 -1.69
CA LEU A 18 -1.38 5.54 -1.18
C LEU A 18 -0.42 4.79 -0.27
N TYR A 19 0.88 4.73 -0.59
CA TYR A 19 1.86 4.08 0.28
C TYR A 19 1.99 4.70 1.67
N LEU A 20 1.60 5.97 1.84
CA LEU A 20 1.65 6.66 3.12
C LEU A 20 0.41 6.42 4.00
N PHE A 21 -0.71 5.95 3.44
CA PHE A 21 -1.92 5.69 4.25
C PHE A 21 -1.71 4.61 5.32
N PRO A 22 -1.16 3.42 5.00
CA PRO A 22 -0.94 2.38 6.00
C PRO A 22 -0.13 2.85 7.23
N PRO A 23 1.06 3.45 7.09
CA PRO A 23 1.82 3.90 8.26
C PRO A 23 1.13 5.05 9.00
N VAL A 24 0.45 5.98 8.31
CA VAL A 24 -0.29 7.06 8.98
C VAL A 24 -1.47 6.54 9.79
N ILE A 25 -2.24 5.60 9.24
CA ILE A 25 -3.33 4.94 9.98
C ILE A 25 -2.75 4.14 11.16
N GLY A 26 -1.66 3.41 10.93
CA GLY A 26 -0.96 2.67 11.99
C GLY A 26 -0.50 3.58 13.13
N VAL A 27 0.15 4.71 12.81
CA VAL A 27 0.57 5.72 13.79
C VAL A 27 -0.63 6.33 14.51
N GLY A 28 -1.73 6.64 13.81
CA GLY A 28 -2.95 7.15 14.43
C GLY A 28 -3.57 6.17 15.42
N VAL A 29 -3.66 4.89 15.05
CA VAL A 29 -4.15 3.83 15.94
C VAL A 29 -3.23 3.66 17.15
N VAL A 30 -1.91 3.60 16.93
CA VAL A 30 -0.93 3.51 18.01
C VAL A 30 -1.01 4.73 18.93
N GLY A 31 -1.08 5.95 18.39
CA GLY A 31 -1.20 7.17 19.20
C GLY A 31 -2.49 7.25 20.02
N VAL A 32 -3.59 6.66 19.55
CA VAL A 32 -4.84 6.55 20.33
C VAL A 32 -4.76 5.46 21.40
N LEU A 33 -4.09 4.35 21.11
CA LEU A 33 -3.94 3.23 22.05
C LEU A 33 -2.82 3.44 23.08
N GLN A 34 -1.85 4.29 22.75
CA GLN A 34 -0.71 4.63 23.60
C GLN A 34 -0.98 5.91 24.36
N GLU A 35 -1.86 5.83 25.36
CA GLU A 35 -1.65 6.53 26.64
C GLU A 35 -0.45 5.89 27.40
N LEU A 36 0.64 5.56 26.68
CA LEU A 36 1.82 4.92 27.24
C LEU A 36 2.90 5.98 27.45
N GLU A 37 3.35 6.09 28.70
CA GLU A 37 4.46 6.92 29.15
C GLU A 37 5.76 6.52 28.41
N TYR A 38 6.00 7.07 27.22
CA TYR A 38 7.29 6.93 26.55
C TYR A 38 8.26 8.02 27.04
N PRO A 39 9.48 7.67 27.48
CA PRO A 39 10.43 8.64 28.04
C PRO A 39 11.12 9.51 26.97
N VAL A 40 10.54 9.67 25.77
CA VAL A 40 11.14 10.42 24.65
C VAL A 40 10.43 11.77 24.50
N PRO A 41 11.09 12.89 24.85
CA PRO A 41 10.47 14.21 24.77
C PRO A 41 9.97 14.55 23.36
N GLY A 42 8.70 14.92 23.24
CA GLY A 42 8.09 15.37 22.00
C GLY A 42 7.66 14.27 21.01
N LEU A 43 7.95 12.99 21.30
CA LEU A 43 7.49 11.87 20.48
C LEU A 43 5.96 11.78 20.47
N ASP A 44 5.33 11.90 21.63
CA ASP A 44 3.87 11.82 21.78
C ASP A 44 3.18 12.93 20.98
N PHE A 45 3.73 14.15 21.02
CA PHE A 45 3.23 15.27 20.23
C PHE A 45 3.39 15.03 18.72
N GLY A 46 4.52 14.45 18.29
CA GLY A 46 4.73 14.08 16.89
C GLY A 46 3.76 13.00 16.40
N LEU A 47 3.58 11.93 17.18
CA LEU A 47 2.62 10.85 16.89
C LEU A 47 1.18 11.38 16.87
N PHE A 48 0.84 12.25 17.82
CA PHE A 48 -0.45 12.94 17.86
C PHE A 48 -0.70 13.76 16.59
N LEU A 49 0.27 14.57 16.16
CA LEU A 49 0.12 15.38 14.93
C LEU A 49 -0.02 14.51 13.69
N VAL A 50 0.80 13.46 13.55
CA VAL A 50 0.73 12.53 12.41
C VAL A 50 -0.59 11.75 12.41
N GLY A 51 -1.04 11.26 13.57
CA GLY A 51 -2.30 10.55 13.71
C GLY A 51 -3.51 11.44 13.42
N THR A 52 -3.53 12.65 13.98
CA THR A 52 -4.66 13.58 13.91
C THR A 52 -4.78 14.25 12.54
N PHE A 53 -3.67 14.76 12.00
CA PHE A 53 -3.69 15.56 10.77
C PHE A 53 -3.21 14.79 9.55
N GLY A 54 -2.38 13.76 9.71
CA GLY A 54 -1.79 13.03 8.60
C GLY A 54 -2.84 12.42 7.68
N TYR A 55 -3.88 11.79 8.23
CA TYR A 55 -4.95 11.20 7.42
C TYR A 55 -5.69 12.25 6.59
N THR A 56 -6.00 13.41 7.20
CA THR A 56 -6.69 14.53 6.53
C THR A 56 -5.84 15.11 5.42
N VAL A 57 -4.55 15.37 5.68
CA VAL A 57 -3.61 15.91 4.69
C VAL A 57 -3.46 14.93 3.52
N LEU A 58 -3.27 13.63 3.79
CA LEU A 58 -3.20 12.61 2.75
C LEU A 58 -4.49 12.49 1.95
N THR A 59 -5.64 12.58 2.60
CA THR A 59 -6.96 12.52 1.95
C THR A 59 -7.14 13.68 0.99
N LEU A 60 -6.85 14.91 1.42
CA LEU A 60 -6.92 16.11 0.57
C LEU A 60 -5.92 16.04 -0.58
N ALA A 61 -4.67 15.67 -0.30
CA ALA A 61 -3.64 15.51 -1.32
C ALA A 61 -4.03 14.46 -2.37
N LEU A 62 -4.57 13.31 -1.94
CA LEU A 62 -5.03 12.26 -2.84
C LEU A 62 -6.22 12.72 -3.67
N ALA A 63 -7.20 13.40 -3.07
CA ALA A 63 -8.35 13.94 -3.80
C ALA A 63 -7.90 14.91 -4.90
N VAL A 64 -6.98 15.82 -4.60
CA VAL A 64 -6.40 16.74 -5.59
C VAL A 64 -5.65 15.97 -6.67
N ALA A 65 -4.79 15.03 -6.30
CA ALA A 65 -4.01 14.23 -7.25
C ALA A 65 -4.92 13.42 -8.20
N LEU A 66 -6.00 12.83 -7.69
CA LEU A 66 -6.99 12.12 -8.52
C LEU A 66 -7.74 13.05 -9.47
N VAL A 67 -8.14 14.24 -9.02
CA VAL A 67 -8.79 15.24 -9.88
C VAL A 67 -7.86 15.66 -11.01
N LEU A 68 -6.59 15.92 -10.71
CA LEU A 68 -5.60 16.36 -11.71
C LEU A 68 -5.25 15.24 -12.69
N ASP A 69 -4.99 14.00 -12.23
CA ASP A 69 -4.75 12.87 -13.13
C ASP A 69 -6.00 12.57 -13.98
N ALA A 70 -7.20 12.60 -13.40
CA ALA A 70 -8.43 12.34 -14.12
C ALA A 70 -8.71 13.37 -15.23
N LYS A 71 -8.44 14.67 -14.99
CA LYS A 71 -8.54 15.70 -16.04
C LYS A 71 -7.60 15.37 -17.20
N ARG A 72 -6.33 15.09 -16.89
CA ARG A 72 -5.30 14.77 -17.89
C ARG A 72 -5.63 13.48 -18.66
N VAL A 73 -6.04 12.41 -17.96
CA VAL A 73 -6.35 11.12 -18.56
C VAL A 73 -7.58 11.21 -19.47
N ARG A 74 -8.58 12.01 -19.10
CA ARG A 74 -9.81 12.20 -19.88
C ARG A 74 -9.56 12.78 -21.27
N GLU A 75 -8.46 13.50 -21.45
CA GLU A 75 -8.04 14.12 -22.72
C GLU A 75 -7.21 13.17 -23.60
N GLN A 76 -6.78 12.01 -23.08
CA GLN A 76 -5.92 11.10 -23.81
C GLN A 76 -6.71 10.17 -24.77
N PRO A 77 -6.16 9.83 -25.96
CA PRO A 77 -6.85 9.00 -26.95
C PRO A 77 -7.24 7.60 -26.46
N LYS A 78 -6.47 7.04 -25.51
CA LYS A 78 -6.73 5.71 -24.92
C LYS A 78 -7.88 5.73 -23.90
N ALA A 79 -8.39 6.90 -23.51
CA ALA A 79 -9.61 6.99 -22.71
C ALA A 79 -10.83 6.68 -23.60
N SER A 80 -11.41 5.50 -23.43
CA SER A 80 -12.54 5.04 -24.23
C SER A 80 -13.89 5.38 -23.60
N GLY A 81 -14.97 5.26 -24.36
CA GLY A 81 -16.34 5.46 -23.85
C GLY A 81 -16.68 4.60 -22.63
N ASN A 82 -16.11 3.38 -22.56
CA ASN A 82 -16.34 2.45 -21.45
C ASN A 82 -15.61 2.84 -20.15
N TRP A 83 -14.62 3.73 -20.21
CA TRP A 83 -14.00 4.30 -19.01
C TRP A 83 -13.45 5.70 -19.29
N ARG A 84 -14.24 6.70 -18.90
CA ARG A 84 -13.86 8.12 -18.96
C ARG A 84 -13.91 8.69 -17.54
N PRO A 85 -12.76 8.92 -16.88
CA PRO A 85 -12.75 9.32 -15.48
C PRO A 85 -13.40 10.69 -15.31
N HIS A 86 -14.40 10.80 -14.43
CA HIS A 86 -15.01 12.08 -14.07
C HIS A 86 -14.18 12.71 -12.92
N PRO A 87 -13.46 13.82 -13.14
CA PRO A 87 -12.49 14.32 -12.16
C PRO A 87 -13.09 14.57 -10.78
N TRP A 88 -14.23 15.25 -10.74
CA TRP A 88 -14.91 15.58 -9.49
C TRP A 88 -15.47 14.37 -8.75
N LEU A 89 -15.95 13.34 -9.46
CA LEU A 89 -16.47 12.14 -8.78
C LEU A 89 -15.33 11.35 -8.14
N ASN A 90 -14.16 11.29 -8.78
CA ASN A 90 -12.98 10.64 -8.18
C ASN A 90 -12.44 11.45 -6.99
N GLY A 91 -12.43 12.78 -7.07
CA GLY A 91 -12.07 13.65 -5.95
C GLY A 91 -13.02 13.50 -4.77
N LEU A 92 -14.34 13.61 -5.00
CA LEU A 92 -15.36 13.41 -3.97
C LEU A 92 -15.28 12.00 -3.36
N PHE A 93 -15.07 10.97 -4.18
CA PHE A 93 -14.91 9.62 -3.67
C PHE A 93 -13.68 9.50 -2.78
N ALA A 94 -12.57 10.18 -3.10
CA ALA A 94 -11.41 10.22 -2.22
C ALA A 94 -11.66 10.96 -0.91
N LEU A 95 -12.47 12.02 -0.90
CA LEU A 95 -12.83 12.70 0.35
C LEU A 95 -13.66 11.80 1.28
N VAL A 96 -14.50 10.92 0.71
CA VAL A 96 -15.30 9.95 1.49
C VAL A 96 -14.45 8.76 1.93
N TRP A 97 -13.66 8.20 1.02
CA TRP A 97 -12.88 6.99 1.27
C TRP A 97 -11.58 6.95 0.46
N ALA A 98 -10.60 7.74 0.88
CA ALA A 98 -9.36 7.99 0.17
C ALA A 98 -8.62 6.71 -0.29
N PRO A 99 -8.25 5.77 0.61
CA PRO A 99 -7.54 4.55 0.21
C PRO A 99 -8.26 3.77 -0.91
N VAL A 100 -9.57 3.57 -0.76
CA VAL A 100 -10.36 2.80 -1.73
C VAL A 100 -10.49 3.55 -3.05
N ALA A 101 -10.74 4.86 -3.01
CA ALA A 101 -10.81 5.68 -4.20
C ALA A 101 -9.52 5.63 -5.03
N GLY A 102 -8.37 5.79 -4.37
CA GLY A 102 -7.07 5.72 -5.04
C GLY A 102 -6.78 4.33 -5.62
N VAL A 103 -7.03 3.26 -4.86
CA VAL A 103 -6.85 1.87 -5.31
C VAL A 103 -7.73 1.55 -6.53
N VAL A 104 -9.02 1.87 -6.46
CA VAL A 104 -9.98 1.62 -7.55
C VAL A 104 -9.58 2.43 -8.79
N TYR A 105 -9.16 3.67 -8.60
CA TYR A 105 -8.69 4.52 -9.69
C TYR A 105 -7.44 3.94 -10.36
N LEU A 106 -6.40 3.60 -9.61
CA LEU A 106 -5.17 2.99 -10.14
C LEU A 106 -5.44 1.65 -10.82
N ALA A 107 -6.29 0.80 -10.24
CA ALA A 107 -6.65 -0.48 -10.84
C ALA A 107 -7.32 -0.29 -12.21
N ARG A 108 -8.22 0.68 -12.35
CA ARG A 108 -8.85 1.03 -13.64
C ARG A 108 -7.84 1.63 -14.61
N ARG A 109 -7.01 2.57 -14.14
CA ARG A 109 -5.97 3.23 -14.95
C ARG A 109 -4.96 2.24 -15.51
N HIS A 110 -4.46 1.32 -14.68
CA HIS A 110 -3.52 0.28 -15.09
C HIS A 110 -4.05 -0.55 -16.25
N ARG A 111 -5.32 -0.95 -16.23
CA ARG A 111 -5.90 -1.77 -17.32
C ARG A 111 -5.93 -1.06 -18.68
N ARG A 112 -5.71 0.26 -18.76
CA ARG A 112 -5.80 1.04 -20.01
C ARG A 112 -4.45 1.66 -20.39
N PHE A 113 -3.69 2.12 -19.41
CA PHE A 113 -2.44 2.83 -19.61
C PHE A 113 -1.21 2.03 -19.19
N GLY A 114 -1.39 0.90 -18.51
CA GLY A 114 -0.31 0.15 -17.87
C GLY A 114 0.23 0.86 -16.62
N THR A 115 1.20 0.21 -15.99
CA THR A 115 2.03 0.78 -14.92
C THR A 115 3.49 0.49 -15.31
N PRO A 116 4.41 1.45 -15.16
CA PRO A 116 5.84 1.20 -15.38
C PRO A 116 6.32 0.02 -14.52
N ALA A 117 7.25 -0.77 -15.04
CA ALA A 117 7.79 -1.91 -14.31
C ALA A 117 8.52 -1.45 -13.03
N GLY A 118 8.33 -2.22 -11.95
CA GLY A 118 9.16 -2.12 -10.76
C GLY A 118 10.52 -2.80 -10.96
N TRP A 119 11.35 -2.79 -9.91
CA TRP A 119 12.59 -3.56 -9.85
C TRP A 119 12.32 -5.07 -9.66
N SER A 120 13.16 -5.93 -10.23
CA SER A 120 12.97 -7.39 -10.18
C SER A 120 13.04 -7.97 -8.78
N GLY A 121 13.76 -7.35 -7.84
CA GLY A 121 13.97 -7.87 -6.48
C GLY A 121 12.85 -7.59 -5.48
N TRP A 122 11.75 -6.93 -5.87
CA TRP A 122 10.66 -6.62 -4.93
C TRP A 122 10.01 -7.86 -4.29
N TRP A 123 10.06 -9.02 -4.96
CA TRP A 123 9.62 -10.28 -4.37
C TRP A 123 10.37 -10.67 -3.10
N LEU A 124 11.65 -10.27 -2.95
CA LEU A 124 12.42 -10.52 -1.73
C LEU A 124 11.82 -9.76 -0.56
N VAL A 125 11.36 -8.53 -0.79
CA VAL A 125 10.67 -7.74 0.23
C VAL A 125 9.32 -8.35 0.56
N VAL A 126 8.58 -8.84 -0.44
CA VAL A 126 7.33 -9.60 -0.19
C VAL A 126 7.61 -10.86 0.65
N ALA A 127 8.65 -11.62 0.33
CA ALA A 127 9.05 -12.81 1.08
C ALA A 127 9.50 -12.46 2.51
N ALA A 128 10.30 -11.40 2.68
CA ALA A 128 10.74 -10.92 3.99
C ALA A 128 9.55 -10.51 4.87
N THR A 129 8.56 -9.80 4.30
CA THR A 129 7.34 -9.44 5.05
C THR A 129 6.56 -10.68 5.48
N LEU A 130 6.40 -11.68 4.59
CA LEU A 130 5.75 -12.95 4.93
C LEU A 130 6.47 -13.71 6.05
N VAL A 131 7.79 -13.86 5.94
CA VAL A 131 8.62 -14.54 6.96
C VAL A 131 8.53 -13.81 8.29
N THR A 132 8.59 -12.49 8.28
CA THR A 132 8.47 -11.67 9.49
C THR A 132 7.08 -11.85 10.12
N THR A 133 6.01 -11.84 9.33
CA THR A 133 4.64 -12.01 9.85
C THR A 133 4.44 -13.39 10.46
N ILE A 134 4.90 -14.47 9.79
CA ILE A 134 4.80 -15.84 10.31
C ILE A 134 5.68 -15.99 11.56
N GLY A 135 6.93 -15.54 11.50
CA GLY A 135 7.88 -15.62 12.61
C GLY A 135 7.40 -14.84 13.84
N GLY A 136 6.88 -13.63 13.64
CA GLY A 136 6.28 -12.81 14.69
C GLY A 136 5.05 -13.46 15.31
N LEU A 137 4.19 -14.10 14.50
CA LEU A 137 3.04 -14.84 15.01
C LEU A 137 3.47 -16.05 15.85
N VAL A 138 4.43 -16.85 15.37
CA VAL A 138 4.97 -18.01 16.12
C VAL A 138 5.61 -17.54 17.43
N ALA A 139 6.43 -16.49 17.39
CA ALA A 139 7.05 -15.93 18.58
C ALA A 139 6.01 -15.43 19.59
N ALA A 140 4.95 -14.76 19.12
CA ALA A 140 3.85 -14.31 19.97
C ALA A 140 3.11 -15.49 20.63
N ILE A 141 2.83 -16.57 19.88
CA ILE A 141 2.21 -17.79 20.43
C ILE A 141 3.10 -18.42 21.50
N VAL A 142 4.39 -18.62 21.21
CA VAL A 142 5.34 -19.21 22.18
C VAL A 142 5.45 -18.34 23.43
N ALA A 143 5.60 -17.03 23.27
CA ALA A 143 5.70 -16.10 24.39
C ALA A 143 4.41 -16.06 25.22
N PHE A 144 3.24 -16.17 24.57
CA PHE A 144 1.96 -16.28 25.26
C PHE A 144 1.88 -17.57 26.09
N LEU A 145 2.26 -18.72 25.52
CA LEU A 145 2.30 -20.01 26.22
C LEU A 145 3.28 -20.00 27.40
N LEU A 146 4.37 -19.23 27.31
CA LEU A 146 5.36 -19.05 28.37
C LEU A 146 5.04 -17.89 29.33
N ALA A 147 3.90 -17.21 29.16
CA ALA A 147 3.49 -16.06 29.96
C ALA A 147 4.53 -14.92 30.03
N ILE A 148 5.19 -14.61 28.90
CA ILE A 148 6.18 -13.51 28.78
C ILE A 148 5.55 -12.33 28.02
N PRO A 149 4.79 -11.44 28.69
CA PRO A 149 3.97 -10.43 28.02
C PRO A 149 4.77 -9.43 27.18
N GLY A 150 5.98 -9.06 27.63
CA GLY A 150 6.84 -8.12 26.91
C GLY A 150 7.28 -8.62 25.53
N VAL A 151 7.52 -9.93 25.40
CA VAL A 151 7.92 -10.54 24.12
C VAL A 151 6.73 -10.65 23.16
N VAL A 152 5.52 -10.91 23.68
CA VAL A 152 4.29 -10.90 22.87
C VAL A 152 4.08 -9.54 22.22
N ALA A 153 4.15 -8.47 23.02
CA ALA A 153 3.98 -7.10 22.54
C ALA A 153 5.04 -6.72 21.50
N ALA A 154 6.32 -7.05 21.76
CA ALA A 154 7.41 -6.76 20.84
C ALA A 154 7.28 -7.52 19.51
N ALA A 155 6.92 -8.80 19.54
CA ALA A 155 6.76 -9.63 18.35
C ALA A 155 5.61 -9.13 17.46
N ILE A 156 4.47 -8.80 18.07
CA ILE A 156 3.31 -8.24 17.36
C ILE A 156 3.64 -6.86 16.78
N GLY A 157 4.28 -5.98 17.57
CA GLY A 157 4.65 -4.63 17.14
C GLY A 157 5.60 -4.62 15.95
N LEU A 158 6.67 -5.44 15.99
CA LEU A 158 7.64 -5.53 14.91
C LEU A 158 7.03 -6.11 13.63
N ALA A 159 6.30 -7.22 13.74
CA ALA A 159 5.63 -7.84 12.59
C ALA A 159 4.57 -6.91 11.98
N GLY A 160 3.81 -6.20 12.82
CA GLY A 160 2.84 -5.20 12.41
C GLY A 160 3.49 -4.04 11.67
N ALA A 161 4.57 -3.45 12.20
CA ALA A 161 5.26 -2.34 11.56
C ALA A 161 5.79 -2.70 10.16
N ILE A 162 6.41 -3.87 10.02
CA ILE A 162 6.94 -4.35 8.74
C ILE A 162 5.81 -4.65 7.75
N ALA A 163 4.75 -5.33 8.19
CA ALA A 163 3.60 -5.64 7.35
C ALA A 163 2.87 -4.37 6.88
N VAL A 164 2.64 -3.41 7.78
CA VAL A 164 1.95 -2.15 7.47
C VAL A 164 2.78 -1.28 6.53
N GLY A 165 4.08 -1.14 6.78
CA GLY A 165 4.94 -0.23 6.02
C GLY A 165 5.40 -0.78 4.67
N ALA A 166 5.93 -2.01 4.64
CA ALA A 166 6.66 -2.51 3.48
C ALA A 166 5.79 -3.34 2.52
N PHE A 167 4.82 -4.11 3.03
CA PHE A 167 4.08 -5.08 2.21
C PHE A 167 3.26 -4.44 1.08
N PRO A 168 2.47 -3.37 1.30
CA PRO A 168 1.68 -2.74 0.24
C PRO A 168 2.56 -2.21 -0.91
N VAL A 169 3.70 -1.62 -0.56
CA VAL A 169 4.68 -1.13 -1.53
C VAL A 169 5.29 -2.30 -2.31
N ALA A 170 5.79 -3.30 -1.60
CA ALA A 170 6.48 -4.43 -2.19
C ALA A 170 5.60 -5.21 -3.16
N ILE A 171 4.38 -5.55 -2.77
CA ILE A 171 3.48 -6.34 -3.61
C ILE A 171 2.96 -5.53 -4.81
N HIS A 172 2.77 -4.22 -4.67
CA HIS A 172 2.42 -3.35 -5.80
C HIS A 172 3.56 -3.29 -6.82
N GLN A 173 4.78 -3.02 -6.37
CA GLN A 173 5.93 -2.87 -7.27
C GLN A 173 6.31 -4.20 -7.94
N ASP A 174 6.28 -5.32 -7.20
CA ASP A 174 6.52 -6.62 -7.80
C ASP A 174 5.40 -6.99 -8.77
N ALA A 175 4.13 -6.68 -8.47
CA ALA A 175 3.04 -6.93 -9.42
C ALA A 175 3.22 -6.10 -10.70
N ALA A 176 3.71 -4.86 -10.61
CA ALA A 176 4.02 -4.04 -11.76
C ALA A 176 5.15 -4.65 -12.60
N TYR A 177 6.19 -5.18 -11.96
CA TYR A 177 7.25 -5.92 -12.63
C TYR A 177 6.71 -7.19 -13.33
N VAL A 178 6.05 -8.09 -12.59
CA VAL A 178 5.52 -9.36 -13.11
C VAL A 178 4.56 -9.13 -14.27
N CYS A 179 3.69 -8.11 -14.20
CA CYS A 179 2.76 -7.78 -15.28
C CYS A 179 3.46 -7.47 -16.62
N THR A 180 4.70 -6.98 -16.57
CA THR A 180 5.49 -6.65 -17.77
C THR A 180 6.37 -7.78 -18.26
N GLN A 181 6.77 -8.69 -17.36
CA GLN A 181 7.73 -9.77 -17.68
C GLN A 181 7.06 -11.14 -17.91
N SER A 182 5.89 -11.38 -17.31
CA SER A 182 5.20 -12.66 -17.46
C SER A 182 4.41 -12.71 -18.77
N ASN A 183 4.52 -13.85 -19.46
CA ASN A 183 3.80 -14.12 -20.70
C ASN A 183 2.34 -14.53 -20.46
N SER A 184 2.05 -15.28 -19.39
CA SER A 184 0.74 -15.88 -19.11
C SER A 184 -0.04 -15.21 -17.97
N TRP A 185 0.65 -14.63 -16.97
CA TRP A 185 0.00 -14.01 -15.82
C TRP A 185 0.29 -12.52 -15.74
N ARG A 186 -0.74 -11.70 -15.95
CA ARG A 186 -0.66 -10.24 -15.88
C ARG A 186 -1.38 -9.70 -14.65
N PRO A 187 -0.76 -9.75 -13.45
CA PRO A 187 -1.38 -9.22 -12.25
C PRO A 187 -1.62 -7.72 -12.37
N ASN A 188 -2.76 -7.23 -11.89
CA ASN A 188 -3.02 -5.80 -11.85
C ASN A 188 -2.42 -5.21 -10.56
N PRO A 189 -1.42 -4.31 -10.63
CA PRO A 189 -0.75 -3.74 -9.46
C PRO A 189 -1.69 -2.96 -8.54
N GLY A 190 -2.67 -2.26 -9.11
CA GLY A 190 -3.69 -1.56 -8.33
C GLY A 190 -4.57 -2.52 -7.52
N VAL A 191 -4.93 -3.68 -8.09
CA VAL A 191 -5.69 -4.71 -7.37
C VAL A 191 -4.86 -5.31 -6.24
N TYR A 192 -3.57 -5.61 -6.49
CA TYR A 192 -2.68 -6.16 -5.46
C TYR A 192 -2.40 -5.17 -4.33
N LEU A 193 -2.31 -3.88 -4.63
CA LEU A 193 -2.29 -2.83 -3.62
C LEU A 193 -3.57 -2.84 -2.77
N GLY A 194 -4.74 -2.94 -3.40
CA GLY A 194 -6.02 -3.06 -2.69
C GLY A 194 -6.10 -4.28 -1.77
N LEU A 195 -5.64 -5.44 -2.25
CA LEU A 195 -5.55 -6.66 -1.44
C LEU A 195 -4.58 -6.49 -0.27
N ALA A 196 -3.48 -5.77 -0.47
CA ALA A 196 -2.55 -5.45 0.61
C ALA A 196 -3.24 -4.61 1.69
N PHE A 197 -3.96 -3.54 1.31
CA PHE A 197 -4.73 -2.73 2.26
C PHE A 197 -5.75 -3.56 3.03
N LEU A 198 -6.53 -4.39 2.33
CA LEU A 198 -7.50 -5.29 2.96
C LEU A 198 -6.81 -6.24 3.95
N SER A 199 -5.60 -6.68 3.62
CA SER A 199 -4.84 -7.60 4.46
C SER A 199 -4.28 -6.98 5.74
N LEU A 200 -4.17 -5.65 5.80
CA LEU A 200 -3.83 -4.94 7.03
C LEU A 200 -4.99 -4.93 8.02
N SER A 201 -6.24 -4.93 7.54
CA SER A 201 -7.43 -4.98 8.39
C SER A 201 -7.77 -6.38 8.88
N ILE A 202 -7.32 -7.42 8.17
CA ILE A 202 -7.62 -8.82 8.46
C ILE A 202 -6.29 -9.56 8.59
N ALA A 203 -5.75 -9.64 9.81
CA ALA A 203 -4.40 -10.15 10.06
C ALA A 203 -4.07 -11.50 9.37
N PRO A 204 -4.97 -12.51 9.32
CA PRO A 204 -4.68 -13.76 8.61
C PRO A 204 -4.56 -13.61 7.08
N LEU A 205 -5.08 -12.54 6.51
CA LEU A 205 -5.13 -12.35 5.06
C LEU A 205 -3.76 -12.01 4.48
N GLN A 206 -2.90 -11.30 5.21
CA GLN A 206 -1.57 -10.93 4.72
C GLN A 206 -0.74 -12.15 4.32
N PRO A 207 -0.56 -13.17 5.19
CA PRO A 207 0.26 -14.32 4.83
C PRO A 207 -0.36 -15.15 3.71
N LEU A 208 -1.70 -15.21 3.64
CA LEU A 208 -2.42 -15.89 2.56
C LEU A 208 -2.20 -15.21 1.20
N VAL A 209 -2.32 -13.88 1.14
CA VAL A 209 -2.11 -13.09 -0.08
C VAL A 209 -0.66 -13.18 -0.52
N ALA A 210 0.29 -12.95 0.40
CA ALA A 210 1.72 -13.01 0.11
C ALA A 210 2.15 -14.42 -0.35
N GLY A 211 1.71 -15.46 0.36
CA GLY A 211 2.03 -16.86 0.03
C GLY A 211 1.43 -17.28 -1.33
N TYR A 212 0.16 -16.97 -1.58
CA TYR A 212 -0.46 -17.21 -2.89
C TYR A 212 0.29 -16.50 -4.01
N TYR A 213 0.59 -15.20 -3.81
CA TYR A 213 1.27 -14.36 -4.78
C TYR A 213 2.67 -14.89 -5.13
N LEU A 214 3.52 -15.15 -4.13
CA LEU A 214 4.87 -15.67 -4.33
C LEU A 214 4.87 -17.04 -5.02
N ARG A 215 3.95 -17.93 -4.63
CA ARG A 215 3.78 -19.24 -5.27
C ARG A 215 3.41 -19.09 -6.74
N LYS A 216 2.50 -18.16 -7.06
CA LYS A 216 2.09 -17.91 -8.44
C LYS A 216 3.21 -17.26 -9.26
N ARG A 217 3.88 -16.26 -8.72
CA ARG A 217 5.07 -15.63 -9.32
C ARG A 217 6.14 -16.66 -9.70
N ARG A 218 6.49 -17.55 -8.76
CA ARG A 218 7.48 -18.61 -8.99
C ARG A 218 7.13 -19.51 -10.17
N ARG A 219 5.85 -19.80 -10.40
CA ARG A 219 5.40 -20.64 -11.53
C ARG A 219 5.48 -19.93 -12.88
N GLU A 220 5.36 -18.61 -12.88
CA GLU A 220 5.18 -17.80 -14.10
C GLU A 220 6.49 -17.21 -14.62
N ILE A 221 7.39 -16.80 -13.71
CA ILE A 221 8.66 -16.15 -14.06
C ILE A 221 9.86 -16.66 -13.23
N GLY A 222 9.70 -17.74 -12.46
CA GLY A 222 10.74 -18.19 -11.53
C GLY A 222 10.97 -17.26 -10.34
N LEU A 223 12.01 -17.54 -9.55
CA LEU A 223 12.49 -16.65 -8.46
C LEU A 223 13.66 -15.75 -8.93
N GLY A 224 14.06 -15.88 -10.20
CA GLY A 224 15.20 -15.23 -10.84
C GLY A 224 15.91 -16.26 -11.73
N ASP A 225 16.04 -15.94 -13.01
CA ASP A 225 17.13 -16.49 -13.83
C ASP A 225 18.33 -15.56 -13.59
N GLU A 226 19.31 -16.06 -12.84
CA GLU A 226 20.72 -15.78 -13.11
C GLU A 226 21.28 -17.00 -13.86
#